data_AF-A0A8H8RUL1-F1
#
_entry.id   AF-A0A8H8RUL1-F1
#
_cell.length_a   1.000
_cell.length_b   1.000
_cell.length_c   1.000
_cell.angle_alpha   90.00
_cell.angle_beta   90.00
_cell.angle_gamma   90.00
#
_symmetry.space_group_name_H-M   'P 1'
#
loop_
_entity.id
_entity.type
_entity.pdbx_description
1 polymer ?
#
loop_
_entity_poly.entity_id
_entity_poly.type
_entity_poly.pdbx_seq_one_letter_code
_entity_poly.pdbx_strand_id
1 'polypeptide(L)'
;MVMALDVESVPECTLQNGICGLLWAFDISEPIDPKTGKMTSLDVNAYNSAVLLCPLPFNVDVVPRSKEHLACIERELESAETYMAQWE
;
A
#
# COMPACT_ATOMS: atom_id res chain seq x y z
N MET A 1 9.71 -9.34 12.45
CA MET A 1 10.40 -9.76 11.22
C MET A 1 10.27 -8.60 10.24
N VAL A 2 11.31 -7.76 10.13
CA VAL A 2 11.32 -6.65 9.17
C VAL A 2 11.93 -7.23 7.90
N MET A 3 11.10 -7.50 6.90
CA MET A 3 11.63 -7.76 5.56
C MET A 3 12.09 -6.42 5.00
N ALA A 4 13.38 -6.13 5.16
CA ALA A 4 14.05 -5.19 4.27
C ALA A 4 14.16 -5.91 2.93
N LEU A 5 13.24 -5.62 2.00
CA LEU A 5 13.43 -5.98 0.61
C LEU A 5 14.46 -5.00 0.05
N ASP A 6 15.65 -5.49 -0.25
CA ASP A 6 16.66 -4.75 -0.98
C ASP A 6 16.10 -4.37 -2.35
N VAL A 7 15.79 -3.08 -2.51
CA VAL A 7 15.25 -2.45 -3.73
C VAL A 7 16.09 -2.75 -4.98
N GLU A 8 17.37 -3.07 -4.82
CA GLU A 8 18.30 -3.36 -5.94
C GLU A 8 18.06 -4.72 -6.63
N SER A 9 17.34 -5.65 -5.99
CA SER A 9 17.10 -7.00 -6.55
C SER A 9 15.77 -7.14 -7.29
N VAL A 10 14.89 -6.13 -7.19
CA VAL A 10 13.55 -6.18 -7.76
C VAL A 10 13.62 -5.66 -9.20
N PRO A 11 13.27 -6.46 -10.22
CA PRO A 11 13.21 -5.98 -11.60
C PRO A 11 12.31 -4.74 -11.66
N GLU A 12 12.69 -3.69 -12.39
CA GLU A 12 11.89 -2.45 -12.50
C GLU A 12 10.42 -2.74 -12.84
N CYS A 13 10.15 -3.74 -13.69
CA CYS A 13 8.79 -4.17 -14.03
C CYS A 13 7.98 -4.72 -12.85
N THR A 14 8.63 -5.30 -11.84
CA THR A 14 7.97 -5.85 -10.65
C THR A 14 7.53 -4.72 -9.71
N LEU A 15 8.33 -3.66 -9.59
CA LEU A 15 7.95 -2.44 -8.87
C LEU A 15 6.83 -1.67 -9.60
N GLN A 16 6.93 -1.55 -10.93
CA GLN A 16 5.87 -0.93 -11.73
C GLN A 16 4.54 -1.68 -11.61
N ASN A 17 4.54 -3.01 -11.66
CA ASN A 17 3.30 -3.79 -11.56
C ASN A 17 2.65 -3.68 -10.18
N GLY A 18 3.44 -3.63 -9.10
CA GLY A 18 2.93 -3.47 -7.74
C GLY A 18 2.23 -2.13 -7.53
N ILE A 19 2.89 -1.02 -7.89
CA ILE A 19 2.33 0.33 -7.72
C ILE A 19 1.11 0.53 -8.64
N CYS A 20 1.17 0.07 -9.90
CA CYS A 20 0.02 0.12 -10.81
C CYS A 20 -1.16 -0.69 -10.30
N GLY A 21 -0.93 -1.86 -9.68
CA GLY A 21 -1.98 -2.68 -9.07
C GLY A 21 -2.67 -1.96 -7.91
N LEU A 22 -1.90 -1.33 -7.01
CA LEU A 22 -2.45 -0.52 -5.92
C LEU A 22 -3.26 0.66 -6.44
N LEU A 23 -2.70 1.39 -7.41
CA LEU A 23 -3.37 2.52 -8.05
C LEU A 23 -4.55 2.12 -8.93
N TRP A 24 -4.69 0.86 -9.34
CA TRP A 24 -5.87 0.35 -10.03
C TRP A 24 -6.97 -0.01 -9.04
N ALA A 25 -6.59 -0.67 -7.93
CA ALA A 25 -7.49 -1.25 -6.94
C ALA A 25 -8.09 -0.25 -5.94
N PHE A 26 -7.30 0.72 -5.48
CA PHE A 26 -7.65 1.56 -4.33
C PHE A 26 -7.62 3.05 -4.66
N ASP A 27 -8.51 3.80 -4.01
CA ASP A 27 -8.40 5.24 -3.83
C ASP A 27 -7.68 5.51 -2.52
N ILE A 28 -6.59 6.27 -2.59
CA ILE A 28 -5.74 6.64 -1.46
C ILE A 28 -5.87 8.15 -1.27
N SER A 29 -6.32 8.58 -0.10
CA SER A 29 -6.58 9.98 0.20
C SER A 29 -6.13 10.39 1.61
N GLU A 30 -6.00 11.69 1.83
CA GLU A 30 -5.73 12.22 3.17
C GLU A 30 -6.90 11.90 4.12
N PRO A 31 -6.61 11.54 5.37
CA PRO A 31 -7.63 11.08 6.28
C PRO A 31 -8.60 12.19 6.66
N ILE A 32 -9.90 11.86 6.69
CA ILE A 32 -10.96 12.78 7.13
C ILE A 32 -11.19 12.57 8.62
N ASP A 33 -11.08 13.63 9.42
CA ASP A 33 -11.37 13.55 10.86
C ASP A 33 -12.86 13.24 11.07
N PRO A 34 -13.21 12.11 11.72
CA PRO A 34 -14.60 11.69 11.89
C PRO A 34 -15.40 12.63 12.80
N LYS A 35 -14.74 13.45 13.63
CA LYS A 35 -15.41 14.39 14.54
C LYS A 35 -15.64 15.76 13.91
N THR A 36 -14.73 16.21 13.06
CA THR A 36 -14.78 17.57 12.48
C THR A 36 -15.16 17.60 11.00
N GLY A 37 -15.13 16.45 10.33
CA GLY A 37 -15.39 16.32 8.89
C GLY A 37 -14.36 17.03 8.01
N LYS A 38 -13.22 17.45 8.59
CA LYS A 38 -12.15 18.15 7.88
C LYS A 38 -11.05 17.18 7.50
N MET A 39 -10.48 17.42 6.32
CA MET A 39 -9.29 16.74 5.83
C MET A 39 -8.09 17.10 6.71
N THR A 40 -7.40 16.11 7.24
CA THR A 40 -6.15 16.29 7.99
C THR A 40 -5.00 16.23 7.00
N SER A 41 -4.41 17.39 6.70
CA SER A 41 -3.33 17.47 5.73
C SER A 41 -2.06 16.83 6.25
N LEU A 42 -1.35 16.10 5.37
CA LEU A 42 -0.08 15.45 5.68
C LEU A 42 1.06 16.46 5.74
N ASP A 43 1.96 16.29 6.72
CA ASP A 43 3.19 17.09 6.77
C ASP A 43 4.24 16.52 5.81
N VAL A 44 4.44 17.23 4.70
CA VAL A 44 5.40 16.87 3.65
C VAL A 44 6.86 16.98 4.08
N ASN A 45 7.17 17.53 5.26
CA ASN A 45 8.53 17.65 5.79
C ASN A 45 8.78 16.73 6.99
N ALA A 46 7.80 15.91 7.37
CA ALA A 46 7.93 14.98 8.48
C ALA A 46 8.83 13.80 8.12
N TYR A 47 10.14 14.01 8.22
CA TYR A 47 11.17 12.99 7.98
C TYR A 47 12.00 12.73 9.24
N ASN A 48 12.56 11.53 9.34
CA ASN A 48 13.60 11.26 10.32
C ASN A 48 14.89 12.07 9.99
N SER A 49 15.71 12.34 11.00
CA SER A 49 16.99 13.05 10.83
C SER A 49 18.18 12.09 10.70
N ALA A 50 17.98 10.92 10.08
CA ALA A 50 18.98 9.86 9.99
C ALA A 50 19.75 9.90 8.65
N VAL A 51 20.82 9.09 8.55
CA VAL A 51 21.61 8.94 7.30
C VAL A 51 20.74 8.47 6.14
N LEU A 52 19.73 7.64 6.43
CA LEU A 52 18.67 7.28 5.49
C LEU A 52 17.42 8.07 5.84
N LEU A 53 17.04 8.98 4.94
CA LEU A 53 15.85 9.79 5.10
C LEU A 53 14.61 8.93 4.84
N CYS A 54 13.75 8.77 5.85
CA CYS A 54 12.44 8.16 5.66
C CYS A 54 11.35 9.04 6.29
N PRO A 55 10.15 9.08 5.67
CA PRO A 55 9.03 9.79 6.25
C PRO A 55 8.66 9.16 7.60
N LEU A 56 8.24 10.00 8.54
CA LEU A 56 7.65 9.53 9.79
C LEU A 56 6.33 8.81 9.49
N PRO A 57 5.88 7.87 10.35
CA PRO A 57 4.59 7.22 10.18
C PRO A 57 3.45 8.22 10.03
N PHE A 58 2.66 8.07 8.97
CA PHE A 58 1.51 8.91 8.66
C PHE A 58 0.28 8.05 8.36
N ASN A 59 -0.91 8.64 8.48
CA ASN A 59 -2.17 7.96 8.23
C ASN A 59 -2.75 8.39 6.87
N VAL A 60 -3.38 7.44 6.18
CA VAL A 60 -4.11 7.65 4.93
C VAL A 60 -5.37 6.81 4.94
N ASP A 61 -6.40 7.29 4.26
CA ASP A 61 -7.60 6.50 3.98
C ASP A 61 -7.38 5.74 2.67
N VAL A 62 -7.47 4.41 2.75
CA VAL A 62 -7.34 3.50 1.59
C VAL A 62 -8.67 2.77 1.42
N VAL A 63 -9.37 3.08 0.32
CA VAL A 63 -10.70 2.53 0.06
C VAL A 63 -10.69 1.81 -1.30
N PRO A 64 -11.22 0.58 -1.38
CA PRO A 64 -11.39 -0.10 -2.67
C PRO A 64 -12.26 0.74 -3.60
N ARG A 65 -11.84 0.94 -4.85
CA ARG A 65 -12.59 1.76 -5.81
C ARG A 65 -13.99 1.25 -6.11
N SER A 66 -14.14 -0.07 -6.15
CA SER A 66 -15.44 -0.69 -6.36
C SER A 66 -15.48 -2.11 -5.79
N LYS A 67 -16.69 -2.65 -5.65
CA LYS A 67 -16.91 -4.02 -5.17
C LYS A 67 -16.37 -5.06 -6.15
N GLU A 68 -16.38 -4.76 -7.44
CA GLU A 68 -15.85 -5.62 -8.50
C GLU A 68 -14.33 -5.74 -8.43
N HIS A 69 -13.63 -4.63 -8.15
CA HIS A 69 -12.18 -4.64 -7.93
C HIS A 69 -11.84 -5.50 -6.71
N LEU A 70 -12.59 -5.34 -5.61
CA LEU A 70 -12.40 -6.11 -4.39
C LEU A 70 -12.64 -7.61 -4.62
N ALA A 71 -13.73 -7.98 -5.31
CA ALA A 71 -14.00 -9.38 -5.65
C ALA A 71 -12.91 -10.00 -6.56
N CYS A 72 -12.33 -9.21 -7.47
CA CYS A 72 -11.20 -9.66 -8.27
C CYS A 72 -9.98 -9.95 -7.39
N ILE A 73 -9.65 -9.05 -6.46
CA ILE A 73 -8.51 -9.19 -5.54
C ILE A 73 -8.69 -10.41 -4.63
N GLU A 74 -9.88 -10.61 -4.07
CA GLU A 74 -10.17 -11.78 -3.21
C GLU A 74 -10.01 -13.10 -3.97
N ARG A 75 -10.46 -13.17 -5.23
CA ARG A 75 -10.28 -14.34 -6.08
C ARG A 75 -8.81 -14.64 -6.39
N GLU A 76 -8.03 -13.61 -6.70
CA GLU A 76 -6.59 -13.77 -6.94
C GLU A 76 -5.85 -14.16 -5.65
N LEU A 77 -6.26 -13.62 -4.49
CA LEU A 77 -5.73 -14.00 -3.19
C LEU A 77 -5.99 -15.48 -2.88
N GLU A 78 -7.22 -15.96 -3.04
CA GLU A 78 -7.57 -17.38 -2.85
C GLU A 78 -6.74 -18.29 -3.76
N SER A 79 -6.52 -17.87 -5.01
CA SER A 79 -5.70 -18.61 -5.96
C SER A 79 -4.23 -18.65 -5.53
N ALA A 80 -3.70 -17.53 -5.04
CA ALA A 80 -2.35 -17.42 -4.53
C ALA A 80 -2.14 -18.24 -3.24
N GLU A 81 -3.08 -18.18 -2.30
CA GLU A 81 -3.07 -18.98 -1.07
C GLU A 81 -3.08 -20.48 -1.41
N THR A 82 -3.94 -20.90 -2.33
CA THR A 82 -3.99 -22.30 -2.80
C THR A 82 -2.66 -22.74 -3.41
N TYR A 83 -2.01 -21.88 -4.20
CA TYR A 83 -0.71 -22.16 -4.77
C TYR A 83 0.40 -22.22 -3.70
N MET A 84 0.36 -21.33 -2.72
CA MET A 84 1.37 -21.23 -1.67
C MET A 84 1.26 -22.33 -0.62
N ALA A 85 0.07 -22.90 -0.42
CA ALA A 85 -0.18 -23.99 0.54
C ALA A 85 0.69 -25.24 0.32
N GLN A 86 1.30 -25.42 -0.85
CA GLN A 86 2.27 -26.50 -1.09
C GLN A 86 3.60 -26.33 -0.31
N TRP A 87 3.86 -25.14 0.24
CA TRP A 87 5.09 -24.76 0.94
C TRP A 87 4.88 -24.45 2.44
N GLU A 88 3.65 -24.58 2.95
CA GLU A 88 3.31 -24.50 4.38
C GLU A 88 3.35 -25.89 5.04
#